data_AF-A0A2M7YAU7-F1
#
_entry.id   AF-A0A2M7YAU7-F1
#
_cell.length_a   1.000
_cell.length_b   1.000
_cell.length_c   1.000
_cell.angle_alpha   90.00
_cell.angle_beta   90.00
_cell.angle_gamma   90.00
#
_symmetry.space_group_name_H-M   'P 1'
#
loop_
_entity.id
_entity.type
_entity.pdbx_description
1 polymer ?
#
loop_
_entity_poly.entity_id
_entity_poly.type
_entity_poly.pdbx_seq_one_letter_code
_entity_poly.pdbx_strand_id
1 'polypeptide(L)'
;MQTTFSEAQLADPQMARSNAILRKCVHCGFCTATCPTYQVLGDELDSPRGRIYLIKEMLENGRPADAKTVKHIDRCLSCLACMTTCPSGVHYMHLVDHARAYIEQTYKRPLPERALRWVLAQVLPYPTRFRLAILGAWAARPFAGLLPAQLRAMVAFAPASLPAPSAMDRPQVHRAQGPRRRRVALLTGCAQRALDTDINEATIRLLTRHGCDVVVAEGAGCCGALTHHMGKTAQSHATAAKNIRAWAREIDGEGLDAIVINTSGCGTTVKDYGHMFRDDPLAGDAARVAALARDISEVMVEIGLEAPDKAPPLRVAYHAACSLQHGQKIRAHPKTLLK
;
A
#
# COMPACT_ATOMS: atom_id res chain seq x y z
N MET A 1 19.36 -13.90 14.71
CA MET A 1 19.00 -15.33 14.87
C MET A 1 19.89 -16.12 13.95
N GLN A 2 20.28 -17.34 14.32
CA GLN A 2 21.07 -18.19 13.43
C GLN A 2 20.21 -18.58 12.22
N THR A 3 20.85 -18.68 11.05
CA THR A 3 20.23 -19.16 9.81
C THR A 3 21.11 -20.21 9.14
N THR A 4 20.51 -21.12 8.38
CA THR A 4 21.16 -22.29 7.76
C THR A 4 20.86 -22.41 6.25
N PHE A 5 20.88 -21.29 5.53
CA PHE A 5 20.76 -21.29 4.07
C PHE A 5 22.02 -21.84 3.40
N SER A 6 21.86 -22.64 2.35
CA SER A 6 22.98 -23.10 1.52
C SER A 6 23.53 -21.99 0.63
N GLU A 7 24.77 -22.12 0.17
CA GLU A 7 25.37 -21.17 -0.78
C GLU A 7 24.55 -21.06 -2.07
N ALA A 8 24.01 -22.18 -2.57
CA ALA A 8 23.14 -22.20 -3.74
C ALA A 8 21.83 -21.41 -3.51
N GLN A 9 21.23 -21.49 -2.32
CA GLN A 9 20.07 -20.68 -1.98
C GLN A 9 20.41 -19.19 -1.92
N LEU A 10 21.59 -18.84 -1.40
CA LEU A 10 22.05 -17.45 -1.29
C LEU A 10 22.50 -16.83 -2.63
N ALA A 11 22.60 -17.63 -3.70
CA ALA A 11 22.79 -17.10 -5.05
C ALA A 11 21.55 -16.37 -5.58
N ASP A 12 20.35 -16.67 -5.05
CA ASP A 12 19.14 -15.87 -5.29
C ASP A 12 19.20 -14.56 -4.46
N PRO A 13 19.21 -13.37 -5.11
CA PRO A 13 19.24 -12.09 -4.42
C PRO A 13 18.10 -11.89 -3.41
N GLN A 14 16.90 -12.42 -3.69
CA GLN A 14 15.75 -12.30 -2.81
C GLN A 14 15.92 -13.15 -1.53
N MET A 15 16.52 -14.33 -1.68
CA MET A 15 16.85 -15.21 -0.56
C MET A 15 17.98 -14.63 0.29
N ALA A 16 19.06 -14.14 -0.33
CA ALA A 16 20.17 -13.50 0.35
C ALA A 16 19.72 -12.31 1.21
N ARG A 17 18.81 -11.47 0.66
CA ARG A 17 18.21 -10.36 1.40
C ARG A 17 17.38 -10.84 2.58
N SER A 18 16.55 -11.87 2.38
CA SER A 18 15.71 -12.41 3.44
C SER A 18 16.56 -12.98 4.57
N ASN A 19 17.64 -13.68 4.24
CA ASN A 19 18.64 -14.13 5.19
C ASN A 19 19.24 -12.95 5.99
N ALA A 20 19.63 -11.86 5.34
CA ALA A 20 20.13 -10.66 6.02
C ALA A 20 19.10 -10.05 6.98
N ILE A 21 17.81 -10.02 6.61
CA ILE A 21 16.73 -9.54 7.47
C ILE A 21 16.50 -10.48 8.66
N LEU A 22 16.45 -11.79 8.43
CA LEU A 22 16.27 -12.82 9.45
C LEU A 22 17.36 -12.72 10.52
N ARG A 23 18.63 -12.62 10.10
CA ARG A 23 19.78 -12.56 11.01
C ARG A 23 19.73 -11.40 12.00
N LYS A 24 19.04 -10.30 11.67
CA LYS A 24 18.81 -9.16 12.59
C LYS A 24 17.89 -9.48 13.77
N CYS A 25 17.00 -10.47 13.66
CA CYS A 25 16.06 -10.79 14.73
C CYS A 25 16.78 -11.41 15.94
N VAL A 26 16.67 -10.80 17.12
CA VAL A 26 17.27 -11.33 18.37
C VAL A 26 16.25 -11.98 19.32
N HIS A 27 15.02 -12.22 18.85
CA HIS A 27 13.94 -12.85 19.64
C HIS A 27 13.53 -12.13 20.95
N CYS A 28 13.84 -10.83 21.09
CA CYS A 28 13.55 -10.04 22.30
C CYS A 28 12.07 -9.88 22.65
N GLY A 29 11.14 -10.11 21.73
CA GLY A 29 9.70 -10.09 22.02
C GLY A 29 9.00 -8.73 21.98
N PHE A 30 9.69 -7.59 21.84
CA PHE A 30 9.04 -6.26 21.79
C PHE A 30 7.90 -6.16 20.76
N CYS A 31 8.03 -6.88 19.64
CA CYS A 31 7.02 -6.92 18.60
C CYS A 31 5.68 -7.56 19.01
N THR A 32 5.63 -8.37 20.08
CA THR A 32 4.40 -9.02 20.56
C THR A 32 3.46 -8.02 21.23
N ALA A 33 4.00 -7.04 21.96
CA ALA A 33 3.24 -6.02 22.65
C ALA A 33 2.46 -5.09 21.70
N THR A 34 2.91 -4.94 20.46
CA THR A 34 2.29 -4.03 19.48
C THR A 34 1.51 -4.75 18.36
N CYS A 35 1.61 -6.08 18.28
CA CYS A 35 0.98 -6.84 17.19
C CYS A 35 -0.51 -7.08 17.48
N PRO A 36 -1.44 -6.48 16.72
CA PRO A 36 -2.87 -6.58 17.03
C PRO A 36 -3.40 -8.01 16.93
N THR A 37 -2.91 -8.82 15.99
CA THR A 37 -3.38 -10.20 15.85
C THR A 37 -2.91 -11.11 16.98
N TYR A 38 -1.69 -10.91 17.47
CA TYR A 38 -1.22 -11.60 18.68
C TYR A 38 -2.00 -11.16 19.92
N GLN A 39 -2.21 -9.85 20.11
CA GLN A 39 -2.94 -9.32 21.28
C GLN A 39 -4.37 -9.86 21.36
N VAL A 40 -5.03 -10.09 20.23
CA VAL A 40 -6.39 -10.65 20.18
C VAL A 40 -6.40 -12.18 20.30
N LEU A 41 -5.49 -12.88 19.63
CA LEU A 41 -5.56 -14.34 19.50
C LEU A 41 -4.73 -15.10 20.55
N GLY A 42 -3.72 -14.46 21.17
CA GLY A 42 -2.79 -15.09 22.11
C GLY A 42 -1.84 -16.13 21.51
N ASP A 43 -1.96 -16.43 20.21
CA ASP A 43 -1.15 -17.42 19.51
C ASP A 43 0.20 -16.82 19.10
N GLU A 44 1.29 -17.35 19.65
CA GLU A 44 2.65 -16.89 19.36
C GLU A 44 3.00 -16.95 17.86
N LEU A 45 2.43 -17.89 17.09
CA LEU A 45 2.63 -17.95 15.65
C LEU A 45 1.95 -16.79 14.90
N ASP A 46 0.94 -16.17 15.52
CA ASP A 46 0.33 -14.92 15.07
C ASP A 46 1.06 -13.66 15.60
N SER A 47 2.20 -13.81 16.27
CA SER A 47 3.11 -12.71 16.58
C SER A 47 4.08 -12.42 15.42
N PRO A 48 4.70 -11.22 15.34
CA PRO A 48 5.66 -10.93 14.28
C PRO A 48 6.91 -11.81 14.37
N ARG A 49 7.39 -12.14 15.58
CA ARG A 49 8.53 -13.06 15.76
C ARG A 49 8.16 -14.50 15.44
N GLY A 50 6.93 -14.93 15.76
CA GLY A 50 6.43 -16.25 15.36
C GLY A 50 6.34 -16.39 13.86
N ARG A 51 5.81 -15.37 13.15
CA ARG A 51 5.82 -15.34 11.68
C ARG A 51 7.22 -15.31 11.10
N ILE A 52 8.16 -14.55 11.68
CA ILE A 52 9.57 -14.58 11.27
C ILE A 52 10.13 -16.01 11.35
N TYR A 53 9.80 -16.74 12.42
CA TYR A 53 10.23 -18.13 12.58
C TYR A 53 9.63 -19.04 11.50
N LEU A 54 8.32 -18.94 11.24
CA LEU A 54 7.67 -19.70 10.17
C LEU A 54 8.26 -19.39 8.79
N ILE A 55 8.54 -18.11 8.50
CA ILE A 55 9.15 -17.69 7.24
C ILE A 55 10.57 -18.25 7.12
N LYS A 56 11.38 -18.17 8.18
CA LYS A 56 12.72 -18.75 8.21
C LYS A 56 12.68 -20.24 7.89
N GLU A 57 11.86 -21.00 8.63
CA GLU A 57 11.77 -22.45 8.49
C GLU A 57 11.30 -22.86 7.08
N MET A 58 10.33 -22.13 6.53
CA MET A 58 9.84 -22.35 5.16
C MET A 58 10.93 -22.11 4.12
N LEU A 59 11.63 -20.97 4.20
CA LEU A 59 12.63 -20.58 3.21
C LEU A 59 13.93 -21.39 3.30
N GLU A 60 14.45 -21.65 4.50
CA GLU A 60 15.68 -22.42 4.69
C GLU A 60 15.57 -23.84 4.18
N ASN A 61 14.44 -24.51 4.45
CA ASN A 61 14.23 -25.88 4.01
C ASN A 61 13.82 -25.97 2.53
N GLY A 62 13.63 -24.83 1.85
CA GLY A 62 13.15 -24.79 0.46
C GLY A 62 11.84 -25.56 0.25
N ARG A 63 11.04 -25.75 1.32
CA ARG A 63 9.86 -26.61 1.30
C ARG A 63 8.65 -25.82 0.84
N PRO A 64 7.73 -26.42 0.05
CA PRO A 64 6.45 -25.80 -0.22
C PRO A 64 5.75 -25.35 1.06
N ALA A 65 5.10 -24.19 1.02
CA ALA A 65 4.40 -23.68 2.19
C ALA A 65 3.27 -24.64 2.60
N ASP A 66 3.12 -24.87 3.91
CA ASP A 66 2.04 -25.69 4.47
C ASP A 66 0.86 -24.83 4.94
N ALA A 67 -0.29 -25.47 5.18
CA ALA A 67 -1.52 -24.77 5.58
C ALA A 67 -1.40 -23.99 6.90
N LYS A 68 -0.57 -24.44 7.85
CA LYS A 68 -0.34 -23.75 9.13
C LYS A 68 0.46 -22.48 8.90
N THR A 69 1.55 -22.57 8.15
CA THR A 69 2.39 -21.43 7.77
C THR A 69 1.57 -20.37 7.02
N VAL A 70 0.79 -20.80 6.03
CA VAL A 70 -0.09 -19.92 5.24
C VAL A 70 -1.12 -19.23 6.12
N LYS A 71 -1.82 -19.96 7.00
CA LYS A 71 -2.81 -19.40 7.92
C LYS A 71 -2.26 -18.23 8.74
N HIS A 72 -1.10 -18.41 9.37
CA HIS A 72 -0.52 -17.37 10.23
C HIS A 72 0.02 -16.19 9.43
N ILE A 73 0.64 -16.42 8.27
CA ILE A 73 1.14 -15.33 7.42
C ILE A 73 -0.02 -14.51 6.83
N ASP A 74 -1.11 -15.15 6.41
CA ASP A 74 -2.28 -14.47 5.83
C ASP A 74 -3.06 -13.66 6.86
N ARG A 75 -3.00 -14.02 8.15
CA ARG A 75 -3.56 -13.22 9.25
C ARG A 75 -2.78 -11.91 9.50
N CYS A 76 -1.58 -11.76 8.95
CA CYS A 76 -0.83 -10.52 9.10
C CYS A 76 -1.56 -9.35 8.44
N LEU A 77 -1.95 -8.35 9.23
CA LEU A 77 -2.60 -7.12 8.74
C LEU A 77 -1.67 -6.18 7.96
N SER A 78 -0.36 -6.46 7.92
CA SER A 78 0.65 -5.57 7.33
C SER A 78 0.60 -4.13 7.89
N CYS A 79 0.30 -4.00 9.19
CA CYS A 79 0.24 -2.70 9.87
C CYS A 79 1.62 -2.11 10.21
N LEU A 80 2.68 -2.92 10.16
CA LEU A 80 4.09 -2.58 10.33
C LEU A 80 4.48 -1.97 11.70
N ALA A 81 3.58 -2.01 12.69
CA ALA A 81 3.90 -1.60 14.06
C ALA A 81 5.10 -2.36 14.63
N CYS A 82 5.27 -3.63 14.24
CA CYS A 82 6.42 -4.46 14.57
C CYS A 82 7.76 -3.87 14.11
N MET A 83 7.82 -3.19 12.95
CA MET A 83 9.04 -2.54 12.46
C MET A 83 9.35 -1.28 13.25
N THR A 84 8.31 -0.53 13.64
CA THR A 84 8.45 0.66 14.48
C THR A 84 9.05 0.33 15.85
N THR A 85 8.58 -0.75 16.50
CA THR A 85 9.03 -1.11 17.84
C THR A 85 10.31 -1.93 17.87
N CYS A 86 10.81 -2.42 16.73
CA CYS A 86 11.92 -3.35 16.69
C CYS A 86 13.26 -2.64 16.96
N PRO A 87 13.95 -2.91 18.08
CA PRO A 87 15.25 -2.28 18.37
C PRO A 87 16.35 -2.76 17.40
N SER A 88 16.21 -3.96 16.85
CA SER A 88 17.19 -4.56 15.94
C SER A 88 17.00 -4.18 14.46
N GLY A 89 15.97 -3.38 14.14
CA GLY A 89 15.71 -2.94 12.77
C GLY A 89 15.38 -4.06 11.79
N VAL A 90 14.64 -5.09 12.23
CA VAL A 90 14.14 -6.15 11.34
C VAL A 90 13.14 -5.57 10.34
N HIS A 91 13.48 -5.63 9.05
CA HIS A 91 12.64 -5.09 7.99
C HIS A 91 11.50 -6.07 7.61
N TYR A 92 10.56 -6.26 8.53
CA TYR A 92 9.50 -7.27 8.43
C TYR A 92 8.65 -7.15 7.15
N MET A 93 8.40 -5.94 6.64
CA MET A 93 7.66 -5.72 5.39
C MET A 93 8.24 -6.53 4.22
N HIS A 94 9.55 -6.43 3.98
CA HIS A 94 10.18 -7.14 2.86
C HIS A 94 10.24 -8.65 3.08
N LEU A 95 10.33 -9.08 4.35
CA LEU A 95 10.31 -10.49 4.69
C LEU A 95 8.94 -11.12 4.46
N VAL A 96 7.86 -10.46 4.90
CA VAL A 96 6.48 -10.96 4.69
C VAL A 96 6.07 -10.91 3.23
N ASP A 97 6.55 -9.92 2.47
CA ASP A 97 6.29 -9.83 1.03
C ASP A 97 6.97 -10.97 0.26
N HIS A 98 8.23 -11.30 0.57
CA HIS A 98 8.88 -12.49 0.01
C HIS A 98 8.14 -13.76 0.39
N ALA A 99 7.74 -13.91 1.67
CA ALA A 99 7.00 -15.07 2.12
C ALA A 99 5.66 -15.24 1.37
N ARG A 100 4.93 -14.15 1.12
CA ARG A 100 3.67 -14.18 0.37
C ARG A 100 3.89 -14.54 -1.10
N ALA A 101 4.94 -14.04 -1.73
CA ALA A 101 5.31 -14.42 -3.09
C ALA A 101 5.65 -15.92 -3.17
N TYR A 102 6.43 -16.43 -2.22
CA TYR A 102 6.77 -17.84 -2.12
C TYR A 102 5.53 -18.73 -1.87
N ILE A 103 4.61 -18.28 -1.01
CA ILE A 103 3.32 -18.97 -0.77
C ILE A 103 2.48 -19.02 -2.05
N GLU A 104 2.34 -17.91 -2.79
CA GLU A 104 1.56 -17.88 -4.03
C GLU A 104 2.14 -18.84 -5.09
N GLN A 105 3.45 -19.05 -5.10
CA GLN A 105 4.13 -19.98 -6.02
C GLN A 105 4.01 -21.45 -5.59
N THR A 106 4.10 -21.74 -4.29
CA THR A 106 4.30 -23.12 -3.80
C THR A 106 3.06 -23.74 -3.16
N TYR A 107 2.09 -22.94 -2.69
CA TYR A 107 0.90 -23.44 -2.01
C TYR A 107 -0.34 -23.47 -2.91
N LYS A 108 -0.96 -24.64 -3.01
CA LYS A 108 -2.23 -24.81 -3.73
C LYS A 108 -3.41 -24.56 -2.81
N ARG A 109 -3.91 -23.32 -2.82
CA ARG A 109 -5.13 -22.90 -2.10
C ARG A 109 -6.39 -23.63 -2.62
N PRO A 110 -7.42 -23.85 -1.79
CA PRO A 110 -8.72 -24.37 -2.23
C PRO A 110 -9.33 -23.53 -3.37
N LEU A 111 -10.10 -24.16 -4.26
CA LEU A 111 -10.68 -23.50 -5.43
C LEU A 111 -11.51 -22.24 -5.12
N PRO A 112 -12.38 -22.21 -4.08
CA PRO A 112 -13.15 -21.01 -3.76
C PRO A 112 -12.24 -19.82 -3.39
N GLU A 113 -11.16 -20.09 -2.67
CA GLU A 113 -10.20 -19.08 -2.26
C GLU A 113 -9.41 -18.54 -3.47
N ARG A 114 -8.97 -19.44 -4.36
CA ARG A 114 -8.31 -19.05 -5.61
C ARG A 114 -9.21 -18.19 -6.48
N ALA A 115 -10.48 -18.55 -6.61
CA ALA A 115 -11.47 -17.80 -7.36
C ALA A 115 -11.67 -16.40 -6.75
N LEU A 116 -11.89 -16.30 -5.44
CA LEU A 116 -12.03 -15.01 -4.76
C LEU A 116 -10.78 -14.14 -4.93
N ARG A 117 -9.59 -14.70 -4.71
CA ARG A 117 -8.32 -13.99 -4.90
C ARG A 117 -8.08 -13.58 -6.35
N TRP A 118 -8.59 -14.33 -7.32
CA TRP A 118 -8.55 -13.92 -8.73
C TRP A 118 -9.50 -12.75 -8.98
N VAL A 119 -10.75 -12.83 -8.52
CA VAL A 119 -11.75 -11.75 -8.65
C VAL A 119 -11.23 -10.46 -8.02
N LEU A 120 -10.74 -10.51 -6.77
CA LEU A 120 -10.21 -9.32 -6.08
C LEU A 120 -9.07 -8.67 -6.86
N ALA A 121 -8.14 -9.46 -7.40
CA ALA A 121 -7.04 -8.97 -8.21
C ALA A 121 -7.47 -8.37 -9.56
N GLN A 122 -8.59 -8.85 -10.12
CA GLN A 122 -9.12 -8.37 -11.41
C GLN A 122 -10.14 -7.24 -11.29
N VAL A 123 -10.70 -7.00 -10.11
CA VAL A 123 -11.76 -6.01 -9.88
C VAL A 123 -11.22 -4.79 -9.14
N LEU A 124 -10.67 -4.97 -7.94
CA LEU A 124 -10.36 -3.85 -7.05
C LEU A 124 -9.29 -2.87 -7.59
N PRO A 125 -8.21 -3.32 -8.27
CA PRO A 125 -7.23 -2.41 -8.86
C PRO A 125 -7.76 -1.57 -10.04
N TYR A 126 -8.95 -1.89 -10.56
CA TYR A 126 -9.48 -1.34 -11.80
C TYR A 126 -10.79 -0.58 -11.52
N PRO A 127 -10.76 0.76 -11.43
CA PRO A 127 -11.91 1.57 -10.96
C PRO A 127 -13.23 1.26 -11.68
N THR A 128 -13.20 1.13 -13.02
CA THR A 128 -14.41 0.81 -13.80
C THR A 128 -14.99 -0.55 -13.43
N ARG A 129 -14.14 -1.58 -13.30
CA ARG A 129 -14.59 -2.94 -12.92
C ARG A 129 -15.11 -2.95 -11.48
N PHE A 130 -14.45 -2.21 -10.58
CA PHE A 130 -14.89 -2.11 -9.19
C PHE A 130 -16.27 -1.44 -9.07
N ARG A 131 -16.49 -0.35 -9.80
CA ARG A 131 -17.81 0.31 -9.85
C ARG A 131 -18.89 -0.63 -10.38
N LEU A 132 -18.62 -1.37 -11.46
CA LEU A 132 -19.54 -2.39 -12.00
C LEU A 132 -19.84 -3.49 -10.96
N ALA A 133 -18.85 -3.93 -10.19
CA ALA A 133 -19.05 -4.91 -9.14
C ALA A 133 -19.96 -4.39 -8.01
N ILE A 134 -19.88 -3.10 -7.67
CA ILE A 134 -20.76 -2.47 -6.67
C ILE A 134 -22.20 -2.37 -7.22
N LEU A 135 -22.38 -2.00 -8.49
CA LEU A 135 -23.70 -2.02 -9.14
C LEU A 135 -24.29 -3.44 -9.14
N GLY A 136 -23.47 -4.46 -9.42
CA GLY A 136 -23.87 -5.87 -9.30
C GLY A 136 -24.25 -6.25 -7.87
N ALA A 137 -23.53 -5.76 -6.86
CA ALA A 137 -23.87 -5.98 -5.46
C ALA A 137 -25.21 -5.33 -5.08
N TRP A 138 -25.53 -4.14 -5.61
CA TRP A 138 -26.84 -3.51 -5.42
C TRP A 138 -27.97 -4.32 -6.05
N ALA A 139 -27.76 -4.83 -7.27
CA ALA A 139 -28.73 -5.70 -7.94
C ALA A 139 -28.94 -7.03 -7.18
N ALA A 140 -27.89 -7.55 -6.54
CA ALA A 140 -27.95 -8.77 -5.73
C ALA A 140 -28.55 -8.56 -4.32
N ARG A 141 -28.63 -7.30 -3.84
CA ARG A 141 -29.05 -6.96 -2.48
C ARG A 141 -30.45 -7.46 -2.10
N PRO A 142 -31.49 -7.40 -2.97
CA PRO A 142 -32.81 -7.97 -2.67
C PRO A 142 -32.78 -9.49 -2.45
N PHE A 143 -31.81 -10.18 -3.06
CA PHE A 143 -31.65 -11.63 -3.00
C PHE A 143 -30.57 -12.06 -2.00
N ALA A 144 -30.07 -11.15 -1.16
CA ALA A 144 -28.94 -11.42 -0.27
C ALA A 144 -29.19 -12.57 0.72
N GLY A 145 -30.45 -12.87 1.05
CA GLY A 145 -30.84 -14.01 1.89
C GLY A 145 -30.58 -15.38 1.25
N LEU A 146 -30.46 -15.44 -0.08
CA LEU A 146 -30.15 -16.66 -0.84
C LEU A 146 -28.63 -16.83 -1.08
N LEU A 147 -27.83 -15.83 -0.74
CA LEU A 147 -26.39 -15.85 -0.98
C LEU A 147 -25.64 -16.60 0.13
N PRO A 148 -24.57 -17.35 -0.20
CA PRO A 148 -23.63 -17.87 0.77
C PRO A 148 -23.09 -16.76 1.69
N ALA A 149 -22.78 -17.10 2.95
CA ALA A 149 -22.42 -16.14 3.99
C ALA A 149 -21.33 -15.13 3.58
N GLN A 150 -20.31 -15.59 2.85
CA GLN A 150 -19.21 -14.74 2.37
C GLN A 150 -19.69 -13.70 1.34
N LEU A 151 -20.51 -14.11 0.37
CA LEU A 151 -21.05 -13.21 -0.66
C LEU A 151 -22.08 -12.26 -0.06
N ARG A 152 -22.92 -12.74 0.86
CA ARG A 152 -23.86 -11.90 1.62
C ARG A 152 -23.12 -10.80 2.39
N ALA A 153 -22.00 -11.13 3.04
CA ALA A 153 -21.16 -10.14 3.71
C ALA A 153 -20.59 -9.12 2.70
N MET A 154 -20.06 -9.56 1.56
CA MET A 154 -19.55 -8.64 0.53
C MET A 154 -20.62 -7.69 -0.01
N VAL A 155 -21.83 -8.18 -0.25
CA VAL A 155 -22.98 -7.35 -0.67
C VAL A 155 -23.38 -6.36 0.42
N ALA A 156 -23.35 -6.78 1.69
CA ALA A 156 -23.64 -5.89 2.83
C ALA A 156 -22.61 -4.76 2.98
N PHE A 157 -21.34 -4.99 2.59
CA PHE A 157 -20.29 -3.98 2.59
C PHE A 157 -20.32 -3.05 1.37
N ALA A 158 -21.17 -3.28 0.38
CA ALA A 158 -21.31 -2.36 -0.75
C ALA A 158 -21.83 -1.00 -0.24
N PRO A 159 -21.20 0.12 -0.63
CA PRO A 159 -21.62 1.46 -0.19
C PRO A 159 -23.05 1.74 -0.64
N ALA A 160 -23.77 2.60 0.08
CA ALA A 160 -25.16 2.94 -0.23
C ALA A 160 -25.29 3.79 -1.51
N SER A 161 -24.24 4.54 -1.85
CA SER A 161 -24.17 5.40 -3.04
C SER A 161 -22.79 5.28 -3.70
N LEU A 162 -22.72 5.68 -4.96
CA LEU A 162 -21.48 5.77 -5.73
C LEU A 162 -21.38 7.20 -6.30
N PRO A 163 -20.27 7.93 -6.04
CA PRO A 163 -20.07 9.22 -6.68
C PRO A 163 -19.89 9.06 -8.20
N ALA A 164 -20.15 10.10 -8.97
CA ALA A 164 -19.81 10.10 -10.40
C ALA A 164 -18.28 10.08 -10.59
N PRO A 165 -17.74 9.50 -11.68
CA PRO A 165 -16.30 9.60 -11.95
C PRO A 165 -15.87 11.06 -12.09
N SER A 166 -14.79 11.46 -11.42
CA SER A 166 -14.29 12.84 -11.49
C SER A 166 -13.58 13.09 -12.82
N ALA A 167 -13.87 14.24 -13.43
CA ALA A 167 -13.09 14.75 -14.55
C ALA A 167 -11.67 15.15 -14.14
N MET A 168 -11.45 15.49 -12.86
CA MET A 168 -10.15 15.91 -12.34
C MET A 168 -9.13 14.76 -12.27
N ASP A 169 -9.61 13.51 -12.19
CA ASP A 169 -8.80 12.29 -12.20
C ASP A 169 -8.28 11.90 -13.60
N ARG A 170 -8.68 12.62 -14.66
CA ARG A 170 -8.19 12.38 -16.02
C ARG A 170 -6.81 13.00 -16.23
N PRO A 171 -5.97 12.44 -17.11
CA PRO A 171 -4.66 13.01 -17.40
C PRO A 171 -4.75 14.47 -17.84
N GLN A 172 -4.16 15.37 -17.06
CA GLN A 172 -4.12 16.82 -17.29
C GLN A 172 -3.18 17.48 -16.26
N VAL A 173 -2.91 18.77 -16.47
CA VAL A 173 -2.22 19.62 -15.49
C VAL A 173 -3.22 20.64 -14.95
N HIS A 174 -3.46 20.59 -13.64
CA HIS A 174 -4.23 21.60 -12.91
C HIS A 174 -3.28 22.71 -12.49
N ARG A 175 -3.45 23.91 -13.04
CA ARG A 175 -2.52 25.02 -12.80
C ARG A 175 -2.68 25.63 -11.41
N ALA A 176 -1.56 26.08 -10.85
CA ALA A 176 -1.52 26.86 -9.63
C ALA A 176 -2.40 28.11 -9.72
N GLN A 177 -3.03 28.47 -8.60
CA GLN A 177 -3.67 29.76 -8.42
C GLN A 177 -2.60 30.76 -7.98
N GLY A 178 -2.32 31.76 -8.80
CA GLY A 178 -1.21 32.70 -8.57
C GLY A 178 0.15 32.17 -9.03
N PRO A 179 1.27 32.68 -8.49
CA PRO A 179 2.60 32.27 -8.91
C PRO A 179 2.87 30.78 -8.67
N ARG A 180 3.45 30.10 -9.65
CA ARG A 180 3.86 28.69 -9.52
C ARG A 180 5.02 28.58 -8.52
N ARG A 181 4.74 27.97 -7.37
CA ARG A 181 5.72 27.65 -6.31
C ARG A 181 6.30 26.26 -6.47
N ARG A 182 5.49 25.28 -6.89
CA ARG A 182 5.89 23.88 -7.09
C ARG A 182 5.16 23.23 -8.25
N ARG A 183 5.69 22.12 -8.76
CA ARG A 183 5.05 21.19 -9.70
C ARG A 183 5.07 19.80 -9.10
N VAL A 184 3.90 19.24 -8.82
CA VAL A 184 3.75 17.95 -8.15
C VAL A 184 2.87 17.01 -8.96
N ALA A 185 3.17 15.73 -8.97
CA ALA A 185 2.27 14.72 -9.52
C ALA A 185 1.33 14.20 -8.44
N LEU A 186 0.08 13.89 -8.76
CA LEU A 186 -0.87 13.25 -7.85
C LEU A 186 -1.10 11.79 -8.23
N LEU A 187 -0.90 10.88 -7.28
CA LEU A 187 -1.39 9.51 -7.41
C LEU A 187 -2.92 9.49 -7.20
N THR A 188 -3.68 9.36 -8.28
CA THR A 188 -5.15 9.30 -8.22
C THR A 188 -5.66 7.99 -7.61
N GLY A 189 -4.86 6.92 -7.64
CA GLY A 189 -5.17 5.63 -7.01
C GLY A 189 -6.19 4.77 -7.77
N CYS A 190 -6.72 3.74 -7.11
CA CYS A 190 -7.74 2.84 -7.67
C CYS A 190 -9.07 2.89 -6.92
N ALA A 191 -9.07 2.53 -5.63
CA ALA A 191 -10.29 2.48 -4.82
C ALA A 191 -10.94 3.86 -4.66
N GLN A 192 -10.13 4.91 -4.45
CA GLN A 192 -10.60 6.27 -4.27
C GLN A 192 -11.40 6.78 -5.48
N ARG A 193 -10.90 6.57 -6.71
CA ARG A 193 -11.60 6.89 -7.96
C ARG A 193 -12.93 6.15 -8.14
N ALA A 194 -13.14 5.04 -7.42
CA ALA A 194 -14.38 4.29 -7.44
C ALA A 194 -15.34 4.71 -6.34
N LEU A 195 -14.84 4.95 -5.11
CA LEU A 195 -15.63 5.07 -3.89
C LEU A 195 -15.80 6.50 -3.39
N ASP A 196 -14.80 7.37 -3.59
CA ASP A 196 -14.80 8.73 -3.05
C ASP A 196 -13.89 9.63 -3.90
N THR A 197 -14.47 10.27 -4.90
CA THR A 197 -13.76 11.15 -5.82
C THR A 197 -13.34 12.46 -5.18
N ASP A 198 -14.08 12.91 -4.17
CA ASP A 198 -13.92 14.22 -3.55
C ASP A 198 -12.55 14.36 -2.87
N ILE A 199 -11.93 13.25 -2.45
CA ILE A 199 -10.59 13.26 -1.86
C ILE A 199 -9.54 13.75 -2.86
N ASN A 200 -9.57 13.29 -4.12
CA ASN A 200 -8.62 13.77 -5.14
C ASN A 200 -8.93 15.21 -5.52
N GLU A 201 -10.21 15.54 -5.71
CA GLU A 201 -10.62 16.91 -6.03
C GLU A 201 -10.21 17.90 -4.95
N ALA A 202 -10.41 17.55 -3.67
CA ALA A 202 -9.98 18.34 -2.52
C ALA A 202 -8.46 18.48 -2.47
N THR A 203 -7.72 17.40 -2.76
CA THR A 203 -6.25 17.44 -2.82
C THR A 203 -5.76 18.40 -3.90
N ILE A 204 -6.36 18.35 -5.10
CA ILE A 204 -6.01 19.25 -6.22
C ILE A 204 -6.38 20.69 -5.87
N ARG A 205 -7.59 20.96 -5.35
CA ARG A 205 -8.00 22.30 -4.92
C ARG A 205 -7.09 22.86 -3.83
N LEU A 206 -6.68 22.03 -2.87
CA LEU A 206 -5.77 22.42 -1.81
C LEU A 206 -4.42 22.82 -2.39
N LEU A 207 -3.77 21.94 -3.15
CA LEU A 207 -2.44 22.17 -3.70
C LEU A 207 -2.41 23.36 -4.68
N THR A 208 -3.36 23.44 -5.60
CA THR A 208 -3.44 24.54 -6.58
C THR A 208 -3.61 25.90 -5.91
N ARG A 209 -4.44 25.99 -4.86
CA ARG A 209 -4.58 27.21 -4.04
C ARG A 209 -3.29 27.63 -3.35
N HIS A 210 -2.37 26.70 -3.09
CA HIS A 210 -1.07 26.97 -2.43
C HIS A 210 0.08 26.99 -3.45
N GLY A 211 -0.20 27.42 -4.68
CA GLY A 211 0.82 27.66 -5.70
C GLY A 211 1.39 26.40 -6.36
N CYS A 212 0.75 25.23 -6.26
CA CYS A 212 1.22 24.02 -6.94
C CYS A 212 0.54 23.80 -8.29
N ASP A 213 1.32 23.60 -9.34
CA ASP A 213 0.84 22.88 -10.53
C ASP A 213 0.68 21.41 -10.14
N VAL A 214 -0.52 20.84 -10.32
CA VAL A 214 -0.81 19.44 -9.99
C VAL A 214 -0.99 18.63 -11.27
N VAL A 215 -0.09 17.69 -11.49
CA VAL A 215 -0.06 16.83 -12.66
C VAL A 215 -0.77 15.51 -12.35
N VAL A 216 -1.79 15.19 -13.13
CA VAL A 216 -2.32 13.83 -13.23
C VAL A 216 -1.67 13.19 -14.45
N ALA A 217 -0.64 12.39 -14.21
CA ALA A 217 0.21 11.86 -15.28
C ALA A 217 -0.52 10.79 -16.12
N GLU A 218 -0.37 10.86 -17.44
CA GLU A 218 -0.95 9.87 -18.35
C GLU A 218 -0.34 8.48 -18.12
N GLY A 219 -1.19 7.47 -17.95
CA GLY A 219 -0.79 6.09 -17.71
C GLY A 219 -0.55 5.74 -16.23
N ALA A 220 -0.54 6.72 -15.32
CA ALA A 220 -0.53 6.44 -13.88
C ALA A 220 -1.91 5.97 -13.39
N GLY A 221 -1.93 5.07 -12.40
CA GLY A 221 -3.17 4.48 -11.87
C GLY A 221 -2.99 3.83 -10.51
N CYS A 222 -3.39 2.55 -10.36
CA CYS A 222 -3.20 1.82 -9.11
C CYS A 222 -1.71 1.76 -8.71
N CYS A 223 -1.40 1.75 -7.41
CA CYS A 223 -0.02 1.60 -6.90
C CYS A 223 0.50 0.14 -6.90
N GLY A 224 -0.35 -0.84 -7.19
CA GLY A 224 0.00 -2.26 -7.15
C GLY A 224 0.01 -2.90 -5.76
N ALA A 225 -0.26 -2.14 -4.69
CA ALA A 225 -0.21 -2.64 -3.31
C ALA A 225 -1.08 -3.88 -3.06
N LEU A 226 -2.32 -3.88 -3.57
CA LEU A 226 -3.27 -4.97 -3.33
C LEU A 226 -2.74 -6.32 -3.83
N THR A 227 -2.35 -6.38 -5.10
CA THR A 227 -1.83 -7.63 -5.70
C THR A 227 -0.47 -8.00 -5.12
N HIS A 228 0.33 -7.01 -4.69
CA HIS A 228 1.58 -7.24 -3.99
C HIS A 228 1.36 -7.96 -2.66
N HIS A 229 0.42 -7.49 -1.84
CA HIS A 229 0.06 -8.13 -0.57
C HIS A 229 -0.60 -9.49 -0.73
N MET A 230 -1.06 -9.83 -1.94
CA MET A 230 -1.53 -11.17 -2.28
C MET A 230 -0.40 -12.09 -2.75
N GLY A 231 0.86 -11.62 -2.84
CA GLY A 231 1.97 -12.40 -3.39
C GLY A 231 1.98 -12.46 -4.93
N LYS A 232 1.11 -11.70 -5.61
CA LYS A 232 1.00 -11.67 -7.08
C LYS A 232 1.99 -10.67 -7.68
N THR A 233 3.27 -10.95 -7.46
CA THR A 233 4.42 -10.08 -7.80
C THR A 233 4.38 -9.58 -9.24
N ALA A 234 4.11 -10.43 -10.22
CA ALA A 234 4.06 -10.01 -11.63
C ALA A 234 2.99 -8.93 -11.89
N GLN A 235 1.80 -9.06 -11.27
CA GLN A 235 0.71 -8.10 -11.43
C GLN A 235 0.99 -6.78 -10.71
N SER A 236 1.57 -6.84 -9.50
CA SER A 236 1.94 -5.63 -8.76
C SER A 236 3.04 -4.85 -9.48
N HIS A 237 4.10 -5.53 -9.94
CA HIS A 237 5.19 -4.90 -10.67
C HIS A 237 4.74 -4.35 -12.03
N ALA A 238 3.89 -5.06 -12.78
CA ALA A 238 3.35 -4.53 -14.03
C ALA A 238 2.55 -3.22 -13.83
N THR A 239 1.83 -3.10 -12.70
CA THR A 239 1.09 -1.89 -12.36
C THR A 239 2.03 -0.76 -11.91
N ALA A 240 2.96 -1.07 -11.00
CA ALA A 240 3.94 -0.11 -10.51
C ALA A 240 4.85 0.42 -11.63
N ALA A 241 5.26 -0.44 -12.58
CA ALA A 241 6.04 -0.04 -13.75
C ALA A 241 5.32 0.99 -14.64
N LYS A 242 4.00 0.94 -14.74
CA LYS A 242 3.22 1.98 -15.46
C LYS A 242 3.34 3.33 -14.76
N ASN A 243 3.21 3.35 -13.44
CA ASN A 243 3.38 4.57 -12.66
C ASN A 243 4.81 5.09 -12.74
N ILE A 244 5.82 4.21 -12.63
CA ILE A 244 7.23 4.58 -12.72
C ILE A 244 7.51 5.24 -14.07
N ARG A 245 7.10 4.62 -15.18
CA ARG A 245 7.28 5.21 -16.53
C ARG A 245 6.50 6.50 -16.72
N ALA A 246 5.28 6.60 -16.18
CA ALA A 246 4.47 7.81 -16.28
C ALA A 246 5.13 8.98 -15.56
N TRP A 247 5.58 8.78 -14.32
CA TRP A 247 6.22 9.83 -13.54
C TRP A 247 7.65 10.10 -13.99
N ALA A 248 8.41 9.11 -14.48
CA ALA A 248 9.72 9.35 -15.07
C ALA A 248 9.64 10.35 -16.23
N ARG A 249 8.64 10.22 -17.13
CA ARG A 249 8.40 11.21 -18.19
C ARG A 249 8.13 12.61 -17.65
N GLU A 250 7.39 12.73 -16.55
CA GLU A 250 7.14 14.02 -15.92
C GLU A 250 8.38 14.61 -15.24
N ILE A 251 9.23 13.75 -14.64
CA ILE A 251 10.50 14.17 -14.02
C ILE A 251 11.49 14.62 -15.10
N ASP A 252 11.56 13.91 -16.23
CA ASP A 252 12.48 14.21 -17.33
C ASP A 252 12.02 15.41 -18.18
N GLY A 253 10.71 15.73 -18.16
CA GLY A 253 10.12 16.88 -18.87
C GLY A 253 10.30 18.19 -18.12
N GLU A 254 9.22 18.71 -17.54
CA GLU A 254 9.24 19.97 -16.76
C GLU A 254 9.78 19.79 -15.32
N GLY A 255 10.09 18.56 -14.91
CA GLY A 255 10.48 18.23 -13.53
C GLY A 255 9.29 18.02 -12.60
N LEU A 256 9.56 17.40 -11.45
CA LEU A 256 8.61 17.25 -10.35
C LEU A 256 9.32 17.49 -9.02
N ASP A 257 8.71 18.31 -8.16
CA ASP A 257 9.16 18.54 -6.79
C ASP A 257 8.72 17.41 -5.85
N ALA A 258 7.57 16.78 -6.15
CA ALA A 258 7.04 15.66 -5.38
C ALA A 258 6.03 14.84 -6.19
N ILE A 259 5.87 13.58 -5.79
CA ILE A 259 4.75 12.71 -6.16
C ILE A 259 3.87 12.59 -4.91
N VAL A 260 2.80 13.38 -4.88
CA VAL A 260 1.85 13.48 -3.78
C VAL A 260 0.95 12.25 -3.73
N ILE A 261 0.82 11.70 -2.52
CA ILE A 261 -0.03 10.56 -2.23
C ILE A 261 -0.92 10.91 -1.04
N ASN A 262 -2.23 10.85 -1.25
CA ASN A 262 -3.25 11.13 -0.22
C ASN A 262 -3.82 9.84 0.42
N THR A 263 -3.38 8.67 -0.04
CA THR A 263 -3.74 7.36 0.53
C THR A 263 -2.51 6.71 1.15
N SER A 264 -2.47 6.62 2.49
CA SER A 264 -1.24 6.20 3.18
C SER A 264 -0.74 4.78 2.86
N GLY A 265 -1.64 3.85 2.52
CA GLY A 265 -1.27 2.51 2.06
C GLY A 265 -0.52 2.55 0.73
N CYS A 266 -1.05 3.30 -0.24
CA CYS A 266 -0.36 3.57 -1.51
C CYS A 266 0.99 4.26 -1.26
N GLY A 267 1.04 5.21 -0.31
CA GLY A 267 2.27 5.93 0.01
C GLY A 267 3.38 5.02 0.53
N THR A 268 3.02 4.01 1.33
CA THR A 268 3.98 2.99 1.80
C THR A 268 4.54 2.21 0.62
N THR A 269 3.71 1.80 -0.34
CA THR A 269 4.14 1.01 -1.50
C THR A 269 4.97 1.83 -2.48
N VAL A 270 4.57 3.06 -2.84
CA VAL A 270 5.32 3.89 -3.80
C VAL A 270 6.69 4.27 -3.24
N LYS A 271 6.79 4.59 -1.94
CA LYS A 271 8.08 4.81 -1.26
C LYS A 271 8.97 3.55 -1.26
N ASP A 272 8.39 2.37 -1.45
CA ASP A 272 9.10 1.09 -1.55
C ASP A 272 9.43 0.68 -2.99
N TYR A 273 9.02 1.43 -4.02
CA TYR A 273 9.28 1.09 -5.43
C TYR A 273 10.77 0.91 -5.72
N GLY A 274 11.64 1.75 -5.17
CA GLY A 274 13.09 1.60 -5.32
C GLY A 274 13.60 0.25 -4.79
N HIS A 275 12.99 -0.28 -3.73
CA HIS A 275 13.28 -1.63 -3.28
C HIS A 275 12.69 -2.69 -4.20
N MET A 276 11.40 -2.56 -4.57
CA MET A 276 10.68 -3.53 -5.39
C MET A 276 11.39 -3.77 -6.74
N PHE A 277 11.89 -2.71 -7.37
CA PHE A 277 12.50 -2.74 -8.72
C PHE A 277 14.03 -2.72 -8.72
N ARG A 278 14.69 -2.88 -7.58
CA ARG A 278 16.16 -2.76 -7.46
C ARG A 278 16.97 -3.66 -8.41
N ASP A 279 16.38 -4.79 -8.81
CA ASP A 279 16.99 -5.80 -9.70
C ASP A 279 16.34 -5.78 -11.11
N ASP A 280 15.55 -4.75 -11.43
CA ASP A 280 14.80 -4.56 -12.68
C ASP A 280 15.44 -3.46 -13.55
N PRO A 281 15.30 -3.49 -14.88
CA PRO A 281 15.76 -2.39 -15.74
C PRO A 281 15.22 -0.99 -15.36
N LEU A 282 14.08 -0.91 -14.68
CA LEU A 282 13.51 0.34 -14.16
C LEU A 282 14.09 0.78 -12.80
N ALA A 283 15.11 0.12 -12.26
CA ALA A 283 15.67 0.41 -10.92
C ALA A 283 15.97 1.90 -10.69
N GLY A 284 16.59 2.56 -11.67
CA GLY A 284 16.94 3.98 -11.60
C GLY A 284 15.70 4.87 -11.47
N ASP A 285 14.73 4.71 -12.36
CA ASP A 285 13.49 5.49 -12.33
C ASP A 285 12.63 5.15 -11.10
N ALA A 286 12.60 3.89 -10.68
CA ALA A 286 11.90 3.47 -9.48
C ALA A 286 12.48 4.13 -8.22
N ALA A 287 13.81 4.26 -8.13
CA ALA A 287 14.48 4.97 -7.05
C ALA A 287 14.17 6.47 -7.07
N ARG A 288 14.20 7.12 -8.24
CA ARG A 288 13.82 8.53 -8.41
C ARG A 288 12.37 8.79 -7.98
N VAL A 289 11.45 7.94 -8.41
CA VAL A 289 10.04 7.99 -8.04
C VAL A 289 9.85 7.79 -6.54
N ALA A 290 10.49 6.78 -5.94
CA ALA A 290 10.40 6.52 -4.50
C ALA A 290 10.93 7.70 -3.67
N ALA A 291 12.00 8.36 -4.13
CA ALA A 291 12.58 9.53 -3.47
C ALA A 291 11.66 10.76 -3.51
N LEU A 292 10.88 10.93 -4.58
CA LEU A 292 9.91 12.03 -4.72
C LEU A 292 8.55 11.72 -4.06
N ALA A 293 8.28 10.48 -3.67
CA ALA A 293 7.00 10.08 -3.11
C ALA A 293 6.78 10.67 -1.72
N ARG A 294 5.76 11.51 -1.57
CA ARG A 294 5.43 12.18 -0.30
C ARG A 294 3.95 12.10 0.02
N ASP A 295 3.64 11.97 1.30
CA ASP A 295 2.27 12.11 1.77
C ASP A 295 1.80 13.56 1.58
N ILE A 296 0.50 13.79 1.40
CA ILE A 296 -0.04 15.14 1.29
C ILE A 296 0.30 16.00 2.52
N SER A 297 0.26 15.44 3.73
CA SER A 297 0.55 16.20 4.96
C SER A 297 2.01 16.64 5.05
N GLU A 298 2.90 15.83 4.50
CA GLU A 298 4.32 16.10 4.37
C GLU A 298 4.60 17.31 3.47
N VAL A 299 3.92 17.37 2.33
CA VAL A 299 4.00 18.49 1.38
C VAL A 299 3.37 19.75 1.95
N MET A 300 2.22 19.65 2.61
CA MET A 300 1.53 20.82 3.16
C MET A 300 2.25 21.44 4.36
N VAL A 301 2.96 20.65 5.17
CA VAL A 301 3.82 21.22 6.24
C VAL A 301 4.98 22.01 5.64
N GLU A 302 5.54 21.55 4.52
CA GLU A 302 6.68 22.22 3.87
C GLU A 302 6.26 23.50 3.13
N ILE A 303 5.09 23.49 2.47
CA ILE A 303 4.57 24.66 1.74
C ILE A 303 3.98 25.71 2.68
N GLY A 304 3.41 25.26 3.81
CA GLY A 304 2.59 26.05 4.71
C GLY A 304 1.13 26.13 4.27
N LEU A 305 0.21 26.30 5.22
CA LEU A 305 -1.20 26.61 4.94
C LEU A 305 -1.37 28.11 4.79
N GLU A 306 -1.99 28.55 3.70
CA GLU A 306 -2.32 29.95 3.47
C GLU A 306 -3.63 30.31 4.19
N ALA A 307 -3.57 31.30 5.06
CA ALA A 307 -4.70 31.80 5.86
C ALA A 307 -5.47 30.69 6.62
N PRO A 308 -4.78 29.88 7.47
CA PRO A 308 -5.41 28.77 8.20
C PRO A 308 -6.53 29.24 9.14
N ASP A 309 -6.45 30.47 9.64
CA ASP A 309 -7.38 31.05 10.62
C ASP A 309 -8.74 31.47 10.03
N LYS A 310 -8.96 31.30 8.72
CA LYS A 310 -10.24 31.64 8.08
C LYS A 310 -11.34 30.60 8.33
N ALA A 311 -10.98 29.39 8.75
CA ALA A 311 -11.96 28.35 9.06
C ALA A 311 -12.49 28.53 10.49
N PRO A 312 -13.80 28.35 10.73
CA PRO A 312 -14.33 28.34 12.09
C PRO A 312 -13.68 27.20 12.90
N PRO A 313 -13.50 27.37 14.22
CA PRO A 313 -12.91 26.32 15.05
C PRO A 313 -13.79 25.06 15.03
N LEU A 314 -13.20 23.92 14.70
CA LEU A 314 -13.86 22.62 14.65
C LEU A 314 -13.22 21.64 15.64
N ARG A 315 -14.04 20.85 16.32
CA ARG A 315 -13.56 19.70 17.10
C ARG A 315 -13.43 18.49 16.16
N VAL A 316 -12.20 18.10 15.85
CA VAL A 316 -11.91 17.02 14.90
C VAL A 316 -11.37 15.78 15.63
N ALA A 317 -11.98 14.62 15.39
CA ALA A 317 -11.42 13.33 15.77
C ALA A 317 -10.53 12.79 14.64
N TYR A 318 -9.22 12.75 14.87
CA TYR A 318 -8.26 12.28 13.87
C TYR A 318 -7.94 10.79 14.03
N HIS A 319 -8.19 10.00 12.99
CA HIS A 319 -7.77 8.59 12.91
C HIS A 319 -6.36 8.48 12.30
N ALA A 320 -5.40 8.01 13.09
CA ALA A 320 -4.03 7.82 12.64
C ALA A 320 -3.84 6.45 11.97
N ALA A 321 -3.83 6.41 10.64
CA ALA A 321 -3.67 5.16 9.88
C ALA A 321 -2.32 4.47 10.16
N CYS A 322 -2.33 3.14 10.34
CA CYS A 322 -1.12 2.35 10.63
C CYS A 322 -0.04 2.48 9.53
N SER A 323 -0.43 2.44 8.26
CA SER A 323 0.47 2.63 7.12
C SER A 323 1.15 3.99 7.12
N LEU A 324 0.47 5.03 7.59
CA LEU A 324 1.06 6.36 7.74
C LEU A 324 2.07 6.39 8.89
N GLN A 325 1.66 5.90 10.07
CA GLN A 325 2.46 5.96 11.30
C GLN A 325 3.69 5.04 11.30
N HIS A 326 3.58 3.86 10.71
CA HIS A 326 4.58 2.80 10.80
C HIS A 326 5.26 2.49 9.47
N GLY A 327 4.50 2.49 8.38
CA GLY A 327 5.04 2.30 7.03
C GLY A 327 5.81 3.52 6.56
N GLN A 328 5.15 4.69 6.55
CA GLN A 328 5.75 5.95 6.13
C GLN A 328 6.45 6.71 7.26
N LYS A 329 6.25 6.32 8.52
CA LYS A 329 6.80 6.97 9.72
C LYS A 329 6.37 8.42 9.92
N ILE A 330 5.17 8.77 9.45
CA ILE A 330 4.56 10.10 9.56
C ILE A 330 3.54 10.07 10.70
N ARG A 331 3.78 10.86 11.75
CA ARG A 331 2.90 10.88 12.95
C ARG A 331 2.36 12.25 13.31
N ALA A 332 3.20 13.28 13.27
CA ALA A 332 2.84 14.61 13.73
C ALA A 332 2.18 15.46 12.63
N HIS A 333 2.65 15.39 11.38
CA HIS A 333 2.27 16.29 10.29
C HIS A 333 0.75 16.49 10.15
N PRO A 334 -0.11 15.45 10.08
CA PRO A 334 -1.55 15.66 9.96
C PRO A 334 -2.14 16.43 11.15
N LYS A 335 -1.69 16.14 12.37
CA LYS A 335 -2.16 16.83 13.59
C LYS A 335 -1.65 18.26 13.68
N THR A 336 -0.45 18.53 13.18
CA THR A 336 0.08 19.90 13.11
C THR A 336 -0.72 20.75 12.13
N LEU A 337 -1.12 20.19 10.98
CA LEU A 337 -1.92 20.91 9.98
C LEU A 337 -3.39 21.12 10.37
N LEU A 338 -3.91 20.27 11.26
CA LEU A 338 -5.28 20.39 11.77
C LEU A 338 -5.41 21.35 12.97
N LYS A 339 -4.28 21.81 13.53
CA LYS A 339 -4.22 22.78 14.62
C LYS A 339 -4.06 24.18 14.05
#